data_AF-A0A409W4S6-F1
#
_entry.id   AF-A0A409W4S6-F1
#
_cell.length_a   1.000
_cell.length_b   1.000
_cell.length_c   1.000
_cell.angle_alpha   90.00
_cell.angle_beta   90.00
_cell.angle_gamma   90.00
#
_symmetry.space_group_name_H-M   'P 1'
#
loop_
_entity.id
_entity.type
_entity.pdbx_description
1 polymer ?
#
loop_
_entity_poly.entity_id
_entity_poly.type
_entity_poly.pdbx_seq_one_letter_code
_entity_poly.pdbx_strand_id
1 'polypeptide(L)'
;MFSSKLLGYLSALAALQVFTVNAVPVAAPTSPCAAVHIIAARASTEAPGPGIIGALVTQVQNTSKQTISTVAVDYPATLTNYASSSAQGTAATKTLLNNQVAACPNQKIVLVGYSQGAHVIGDAVAGGGGVAGLGPATPPVAASVSNQVVAIVQMGDPRHVPNQTFDRGTSLRAGLFPRAANQQYSSTLQPRIMSFCDFNDPFCDSGDNVEVHLTYLDRDQNTAAAFILQQIGGYISWHEERNFVYQGKSTRGRRVLASEKNQNFLADIEHLRIIGVNEHWASSPDKKANMKWLSLVSLLSAAVAVSATPVEGELHEFQKRAAPQGIDVSGYQPNINWSTVKANGVTFAYIKATEGTGYQNPSFSSQYTGATNAGIIRGSYHFARPDVSSGATQATYFHAHGGGWSADGITLPGALDIEYNPYGATCYGLSQASMVSWIRDFSNTYHSLTGRYPVIYTTTDWWTTCTGNNNSFGSTNPLWIARYASAIGTLPAGWSYTTFWQYADSGANPGDQDIFNGDAAGLHR
;
A
#
# COMPACT_ATOMS: atom_id res chain seq x y z
N MET A 1 36.97 9.79 -66.35
CA MET A 1 37.93 10.56 -65.54
C MET A 1 37.12 11.50 -64.65
N PHE A 2 37.36 11.47 -63.32
CA PHE A 2 36.72 12.31 -62.26
C PHE A 2 35.17 12.16 -62.12
N SER A 3 34.53 11.88 -60.97
CA SER A 3 34.63 12.42 -59.58
C SER A 3 34.04 13.83 -59.45
N SER A 4 33.15 14.19 -58.50
CA SER A 4 32.29 13.45 -57.55
C SER A 4 31.28 14.43 -56.87
N LYS A 5 30.32 13.90 -56.07
CA LYS A 5 29.44 14.59 -55.09
C LYS A 5 28.26 15.46 -55.59
N LEU A 6 27.03 15.08 -55.22
CA LEU A 6 26.22 15.84 -54.23
C LEU A 6 25.12 14.97 -53.57
N LEU A 7 24.59 15.48 -52.45
CA LEU A 7 23.66 14.90 -51.45
C LEU A 7 22.33 14.33 -51.98
N GLY A 8 21.69 13.46 -51.16
CA GLY A 8 20.23 13.35 -51.11
C GLY A 8 19.68 12.01 -50.58
N TYR A 9 19.28 11.94 -49.31
CA TYR A 9 18.55 10.78 -48.74
C TYR A 9 17.12 10.68 -49.28
N LEU A 10 16.65 9.46 -49.63
CA LEU A 10 15.41 8.87 -49.07
C LEU A 10 15.14 7.43 -49.55
N SER A 11 14.56 6.65 -48.62
CA SER A 11 13.77 5.41 -48.83
C SER A 11 14.36 4.23 -49.63
N ALA A 12 14.82 3.21 -48.90
CA ALA A 12 14.64 1.80 -49.26
C ALA A 12 14.43 0.98 -47.96
N LEU A 13 13.34 0.23 -47.88
CA LEU A 13 13.05 -0.62 -46.71
C LEU A 13 13.99 -1.84 -46.69
N ALA A 14 14.63 -2.10 -45.56
CA ALA A 14 15.19 -3.41 -45.22
C ALA A 14 14.28 -4.05 -44.16
N ALA A 15 13.72 -5.22 -44.47
CA ALA A 15 12.80 -5.91 -43.57
C ALA A 15 13.54 -6.51 -42.36
N LEU A 16 13.26 -6.01 -41.16
CA LEU A 16 13.62 -6.71 -39.92
C LEU A 16 12.65 -7.88 -39.74
N GLN A 17 13.14 -9.11 -39.85
CA GLN A 17 12.38 -10.28 -39.43
C GLN A 17 12.26 -10.29 -37.90
N VAL A 18 11.09 -9.91 -37.40
CA VAL A 18 10.76 -10.08 -35.98
C VAL A 18 10.53 -11.57 -35.73
N PHE A 19 11.43 -12.20 -34.97
CA PHE A 19 11.14 -13.50 -34.37
C PHE A 19 10.04 -13.32 -33.33
N THR A 20 8.79 -13.54 -33.73
CA THR A 20 7.69 -13.70 -32.79
C THR A 20 7.93 -14.97 -31.99
N VAL A 21 8.42 -14.81 -30.76
CA VAL A 21 8.41 -15.90 -29.77
C VAL A 21 6.94 -16.16 -29.46
N ASN A 22 6.33 -17.10 -30.17
CA ASN A 22 5.02 -17.60 -29.81
C ASN A 22 5.17 -18.25 -28.44
N ALA A 23 4.65 -17.58 -27.41
CA ALA A 23 4.46 -18.19 -26.11
C ALA A 23 3.56 -19.41 -26.34
N VAL A 24 4.13 -20.61 -26.25
CA VAL A 24 3.34 -21.85 -26.28
C VAL A 24 2.39 -21.73 -25.10
N PRO A 25 1.06 -21.73 -25.31
CA PRO A 25 0.13 -21.70 -24.19
C PRO A 25 0.39 -22.96 -23.38
N VAL A 26 0.83 -22.80 -22.13
CA VAL A 26 0.91 -23.90 -21.17
C VAL A 26 -0.50 -24.43 -21.04
N ALA A 27 -0.72 -25.65 -21.53
CA ALA A 27 -2.05 -26.25 -21.55
C ALA A 27 -2.60 -26.30 -20.12
N ALA A 28 -3.82 -25.82 -19.93
CA ALA A 28 -4.49 -25.88 -18.63
C ALA A 28 -4.51 -27.33 -18.13
N PRO A 29 -4.25 -27.58 -16.83
CA PRO A 29 -4.13 -28.93 -16.30
C PRO A 29 -5.42 -29.73 -16.53
N THR A 30 -5.27 -30.95 -17.05
CA THR A 30 -6.35 -31.82 -17.56
C THR A 30 -7.20 -32.50 -16.48
N SER A 31 -7.31 -31.90 -15.29
CA SER A 31 -8.17 -32.38 -14.20
C SER A 31 -8.88 -31.20 -13.54
N PRO A 32 -10.22 -31.24 -13.36
CA PRO A 32 -10.95 -30.20 -12.62
C PRO A 32 -10.60 -30.19 -11.12
N CYS A 33 -10.05 -31.29 -10.63
CA CYS A 33 -9.63 -31.48 -9.24
C CYS A 33 -8.20 -30.99 -9.02
N ALA A 34 -8.00 -29.67 -9.13
CA ALA A 34 -6.84 -28.99 -8.56
C ALA A 34 -6.78 -29.22 -7.03
N ALA A 35 -5.65 -28.97 -6.36
CA ALA A 35 -5.54 -29.18 -4.91
C ALA A 35 -6.53 -28.29 -4.11
N VAL A 36 -6.85 -27.12 -4.65
CA VAL A 36 -7.77 -26.13 -4.08
C VAL A 36 -8.77 -25.67 -5.15
N HIS A 37 -10.02 -25.40 -4.76
CA HIS A 37 -11.01 -24.74 -5.60
C HIS A 37 -11.56 -23.49 -4.92
N ILE A 38 -11.59 -22.35 -5.62
CA ILE A 38 -12.15 -21.10 -5.11
C ILE A 38 -13.47 -20.78 -5.83
N ILE A 39 -14.55 -20.66 -5.07
CA ILE A 39 -15.85 -20.18 -5.55
C ILE A 39 -15.97 -18.69 -5.17
N ALA A 40 -16.10 -17.82 -6.16
CA ALA A 40 -16.13 -16.37 -5.99
C ALA A 40 -17.53 -15.78 -6.30
N ALA A 41 -18.11 -15.05 -5.37
CA ALA A 41 -19.38 -14.36 -5.53
C ALA A 41 -19.21 -12.83 -5.53
N ARG A 42 -19.58 -12.20 -6.65
CA ARG A 42 -19.41 -10.76 -6.90
C ARG A 42 -20.33 -9.86 -6.04
N ALA A 43 -20.07 -8.56 -6.05
CA ALA A 43 -20.96 -7.57 -5.44
C ALA A 43 -22.20 -7.30 -6.31
N SER A 44 -23.15 -6.53 -5.78
CA SER A 44 -24.32 -6.11 -6.55
C SER A 44 -23.92 -5.20 -7.72
N THR A 45 -24.68 -5.24 -8.83
CA THR A 45 -24.50 -4.47 -10.07
C THR A 45 -23.27 -4.82 -10.91
N GLU A 46 -22.41 -5.73 -10.45
CA GLU A 46 -21.25 -6.18 -11.22
C GLU A 46 -21.63 -7.11 -12.37
N ALA A 47 -20.87 -7.04 -13.47
CA ALA A 47 -21.01 -7.92 -14.62
C ALA A 47 -20.71 -9.40 -14.27
N PRO A 48 -21.28 -10.38 -15.01
CA PRO A 48 -20.99 -11.81 -14.80
C PRO A 48 -19.48 -12.11 -14.80
N GLY A 49 -19.04 -12.93 -13.85
CA GLY A 49 -17.64 -13.14 -13.52
C GLY A 49 -17.39 -12.98 -12.01
N PRO A 50 -16.13 -12.96 -11.56
CA PRO A 50 -15.80 -12.89 -10.14
C PRO A 50 -16.03 -11.49 -9.55
N GLY A 51 -16.21 -10.44 -10.36
CA GLY A 51 -16.33 -9.05 -9.89
C GLY A 51 -15.08 -8.56 -9.14
N ILE A 52 -15.25 -7.57 -8.28
CA ILE A 52 -14.16 -6.90 -7.53
C ILE A 52 -13.39 -7.90 -6.64
N ILE A 53 -14.07 -8.88 -6.04
CA ILE A 53 -13.44 -9.95 -5.23
C ILE A 53 -12.51 -10.86 -6.05
N GLY A 54 -12.56 -10.78 -7.39
CA GLY A 54 -11.60 -11.42 -8.29
C GLY A 54 -10.14 -11.01 -8.07
N ALA A 55 -9.88 -9.81 -7.53
CA ALA A 55 -8.54 -9.36 -7.17
C ALA A 55 -7.93 -10.23 -6.05
N LEU A 56 -8.70 -10.52 -5.00
CA LEU A 56 -8.33 -11.47 -3.94
C LEU A 56 -8.08 -12.88 -4.50
N VAL A 57 -8.95 -13.36 -5.40
CA VAL A 57 -8.80 -14.68 -6.05
C VAL A 57 -7.47 -14.74 -6.81
N THR A 58 -7.16 -13.71 -7.59
CA THR A 58 -5.94 -13.61 -8.39
C THR A 58 -4.69 -13.57 -7.51
N GLN A 59 -4.72 -12.82 -6.39
CA GLN A 59 -3.61 -12.81 -5.44
C GLN A 59 -3.36 -14.20 -4.85
N VAL A 60 -4.40 -14.89 -4.37
CA VAL A 60 -4.26 -16.25 -3.83
C VAL A 60 -3.76 -17.23 -4.89
N GLN A 61 -4.24 -17.13 -6.14
CA GLN A 61 -3.75 -17.95 -7.26
C GLN A 61 -2.26 -17.73 -7.54
N ASN A 62 -1.80 -16.47 -7.55
CA ASN A 62 -0.42 -16.13 -7.87
C ASN A 62 0.57 -16.44 -6.72
N THR A 63 0.10 -16.44 -5.46
CA THR A 63 0.94 -16.68 -4.27
C THR A 63 0.98 -18.14 -3.83
N SER A 64 -0.07 -18.93 -4.12
CA SER A 64 -0.19 -20.32 -3.66
C SER A 64 0.77 -21.28 -4.37
N LYS A 65 1.41 -22.17 -3.59
CA LYS A 65 2.14 -23.34 -4.11
C LYS A 65 1.24 -24.51 -4.54
N GLN A 66 -0.02 -24.49 -4.15
CA GLN A 66 -1.02 -25.49 -4.56
C GLN A 66 -1.69 -25.08 -5.86
N THR A 67 -1.97 -26.06 -6.72
CA THR A 67 -2.82 -25.84 -7.89
C THR A 67 -4.21 -25.37 -7.45
N ILE A 68 -4.68 -24.28 -8.05
CA ILE A 68 -5.99 -23.69 -7.77
C ILE A 68 -6.82 -23.70 -9.05
N SER A 69 -8.04 -24.23 -8.98
CA SER A 69 -9.10 -23.96 -9.95
C SER A 69 -10.11 -22.96 -9.37
N THR A 70 -10.82 -22.22 -10.22
CA THR A 70 -11.71 -21.12 -9.81
C THR A 70 -13.01 -21.15 -10.57
N VAL A 71 -14.11 -20.77 -9.92
CA VAL A 71 -15.40 -20.54 -10.58
C VAL A 71 -16.06 -19.29 -10.00
N ALA A 72 -16.72 -18.52 -10.86
CA ALA A 72 -17.59 -17.42 -10.42
C ALA A 72 -19.02 -17.94 -10.23
N VAL A 73 -19.70 -17.48 -9.18
CA VAL A 73 -21.13 -17.74 -9.01
C VAL A 73 -21.90 -16.94 -10.07
N ASP A 74 -22.63 -17.65 -10.93
CA ASP A 74 -23.55 -17.03 -11.87
C ASP A 74 -24.94 -16.87 -11.25
N TYR A 75 -25.43 -15.62 -11.25
CA TYR A 75 -26.68 -15.17 -10.64
C TYR A 75 -26.90 -13.67 -10.99
N PRO A 76 -28.09 -13.09 -10.76
CA PRO A 76 -28.41 -11.74 -11.22
C PRO A 76 -27.55 -10.62 -10.60
N ALA A 77 -27.12 -10.78 -9.34
CA ALA A 77 -26.43 -9.76 -8.54
C ALA A 77 -27.11 -8.37 -8.55
N THR A 78 -28.43 -8.28 -8.49
CA THR A 78 -29.17 -6.99 -8.59
C THR A 78 -29.48 -6.37 -7.23
N LEU A 79 -29.51 -5.04 -7.16
CA LEU A 79 -30.08 -4.30 -6.01
C LEU A 79 -31.62 -4.23 -6.11
N THR A 80 -32.14 -4.03 -7.32
CA THR A 80 -33.57 -4.20 -7.62
C THR A 80 -33.92 -5.68 -7.48
N ASN A 81 -35.00 -6.00 -6.74
CA ASN A 81 -35.37 -7.38 -6.38
C ASN A 81 -34.28 -8.17 -5.63
N TYR A 82 -33.49 -7.49 -4.79
CA TYR A 82 -32.39 -8.04 -3.99
C TYR A 82 -32.66 -9.44 -3.42
N ALA A 83 -33.80 -9.65 -2.77
CA ALA A 83 -34.21 -10.93 -2.17
C ALA A 83 -34.22 -12.11 -3.15
N SER A 84 -34.70 -11.88 -4.38
CA SER A 84 -34.71 -12.89 -5.44
C SER A 84 -33.30 -13.14 -5.97
N SER A 85 -32.52 -12.08 -6.15
CA SER A 85 -31.13 -12.16 -6.61
C SER A 85 -30.25 -12.94 -5.61
N SER A 86 -30.32 -12.63 -4.32
CA SER A 86 -29.56 -13.33 -3.29
C SER A 86 -30.02 -14.78 -3.09
N ALA A 87 -31.33 -15.06 -3.21
CA ALA A 87 -31.84 -16.43 -3.19
C ALA A 87 -31.30 -17.26 -4.37
N GLN A 88 -31.27 -16.69 -5.59
CA GLN A 88 -30.69 -17.33 -6.78
C GLN A 88 -29.18 -17.55 -6.63
N GLY A 89 -28.42 -16.55 -6.16
CA GLY A 89 -26.99 -16.70 -5.90
C GLY A 89 -26.69 -17.76 -4.83
N THR A 90 -27.50 -17.82 -3.78
CA THR A 90 -27.41 -18.85 -2.73
C THR A 90 -27.66 -20.24 -3.32
N ALA A 91 -28.67 -20.40 -4.17
CA ALA A 91 -28.96 -21.66 -4.86
C ALA A 91 -27.83 -22.08 -5.83
N ALA A 92 -27.31 -21.14 -6.63
CA ALA A 92 -26.17 -21.37 -7.52
C ALA A 92 -24.91 -21.80 -6.74
N THR A 93 -24.62 -21.14 -5.62
CA THR A 93 -23.48 -21.50 -4.75
C THR A 93 -23.63 -22.89 -4.15
N LYS A 94 -24.84 -23.27 -3.69
CA LYS A 94 -25.13 -24.63 -3.20
C LYS A 94 -24.91 -25.67 -4.29
N THR A 95 -25.33 -25.40 -5.53
CA THR A 95 -25.10 -26.28 -6.69
C THR A 95 -23.62 -26.44 -7.00
N LEU A 96 -22.85 -25.35 -7.04
CA LEU A 96 -21.39 -25.39 -7.27
C LEU A 96 -20.68 -26.20 -6.17
N LEU A 97 -21.01 -25.96 -4.89
CA LEU A 97 -20.47 -26.72 -3.76
C LEU A 97 -20.76 -28.22 -3.87
N ASN A 98 -22.03 -28.61 -4.07
CA ASN A 98 -22.42 -30.01 -4.16
C ASN A 98 -21.74 -30.72 -5.34
N ASN A 99 -21.71 -30.07 -6.51
CA ASN A 99 -21.09 -30.64 -7.72
C ASN A 99 -19.56 -30.79 -7.55
N GLN A 100 -18.89 -29.78 -6.97
CA GLN A 100 -17.45 -29.82 -6.80
C GLN A 100 -17.02 -30.89 -5.77
N VAL A 101 -17.73 -31.00 -4.64
CA VAL A 101 -17.48 -32.05 -3.64
C VAL A 101 -17.75 -33.45 -4.20
N ALA A 102 -18.79 -33.62 -5.02
CA ALA A 102 -19.09 -34.90 -5.67
C ALA A 102 -18.03 -35.30 -6.72
N ALA A 103 -17.52 -34.34 -7.50
CA ALA A 103 -16.49 -34.58 -8.51
C ALA A 103 -15.08 -34.75 -7.91
N CYS A 104 -14.77 -34.01 -6.84
CA CYS A 104 -13.42 -33.86 -6.30
C CYS A 104 -13.41 -34.01 -4.76
N PRO A 105 -13.74 -35.18 -4.20
CA PRO A 105 -14.04 -35.36 -2.76
C PRO A 105 -12.85 -35.15 -1.80
N ASN A 106 -11.63 -34.97 -2.31
CA ASN A 106 -10.42 -34.67 -1.53
C ASN A 106 -9.93 -33.21 -1.70
N GLN A 107 -10.65 -32.39 -2.47
CA GLN A 107 -10.25 -31.03 -2.80
C GLN A 107 -10.64 -30.05 -1.68
N LYS A 108 -9.75 -29.11 -1.37
CA LYS A 108 -10.03 -28.03 -0.42
C LYS A 108 -10.86 -26.96 -1.11
N ILE A 109 -12.00 -26.57 -0.54
CA ILE A 109 -12.84 -25.50 -1.11
C ILE A 109 -12.64 -24.20 -0.33
N VAL A 110 -12.58 -23.09 -1.05
CA VAL A 110 -12.54 -21.72 -0.52
C VAL A 110 -13.76 -20.97 -1.07
N LEU A 111 -14.45 -20.23 -0.21
CA LEU A 111 -15.51 -19.31 -0.61
C LEU A 111 -15.02 -17.87 -0.43
N VAL A 112 -15.18 -17.01 -1.43
CA VAL A 112 -14.93 -15.58 -1.30
C VAL A 112 -16.10 -14.77 -1.83
N GLY A 113 -16.49 -13.71 -1.12
CA GLY A 113 -17.65 -12.91 -1.51
C GLY A 113 -17.60 -11.48 -1.01
N TYR A 114 -18.16 -10.57 -1.79
CA TYR A 114 -18.24 -9.14 -1.50
C TYR A 114 -19.70 -8.68 -1.52
N SER A 115 -20.13 -7.88 -0.55
CA SER A 115 -21.50 -7.34 -0.47
C SER A 115 -22.57 -8.44 -0.58
N GLN A 116 -23.45 -8.37 -1.59
CA GLN A 116 -24.43 -9.43 -1.88
C GLN A 116 -23.79 -10.81 -2.09
N GLY A 117 -22.60 -10.88 -2.66
CA GLY A 117 -21.83 -12.13 -2.80
C GLY A 117 -21.39 -12.71 -1.45
N ALA A 118 -21.03 -11.86 -0.49
CA ALA A 118 -20.69 -12.27 0.88
C ALA A 118 -21.90 -12.91 1.58
N HIS A 119 -23.09 -12.29 1.44
CA HIS A 119 -24.37 -12.85 1.89
C HIS A 119 -24.65 -14.20 1.24
N VAL A 120 -24.55 -14.29 -0.09
CA VAL A 120 -24.80 -15.49 -0.90
C VAL A 120 -23.96 -16.70 -0.46
N ILE A 121 -22.64 -16.52 -0.25
CA ILE A 121 -21.79 -17.65 0.17
C ILE A 121 -22.05 -18.07 1.62
N GLY A 122 -22.37 -17.12 2.51
CA GLY A 122 -22.69 -17.42 3.89
C GLY A 122 -24.01 -18.19 4.02
N ASP A 123 -25.05 -17.76 3.28
CA ASP A 123 -26.36 -18.43 3.25
C ASP A 123 -26.31 -19.82 2.60
N ALA A 124 -25.30 -20.08 1.75
CA ALA A 124 -25.05 -21.42 1.22
C ALA A 124 -24.64 -22.43 2.32
N VAL A 125 -23.86 -22.00 3.32
CA VAL A 125 -23.28 -22.88 4.34
C VAL A 125 -23.87 -22.73 5.75
N ALA A 126 -24.60 -21.64 6.03
CA ALA A 126 -25.30 -21.41 7.31
C ALA A 126 -26.84 -21.41 7.20
N GLY A 127 -27.38 -21.47 5.98
CA GLY A 127 -28.80 -21.35 5.71
C GLY A 127 -29.20 -19.88 5.45
N GLY A 128 -30.23 -19.70 4.63
CA GLY A 128 -30.57 -18.39 4.08
C GLY A 128 -32.04 -18.05 4.09
N GLY A 129 -32.37 -16.80 3.72
CA GLY A 129 -33.73 -16.26 3.84
C GLY A 129 -34.21 -16.24 5.30
N GLY A 130 -35.51 -16.32 5.55
CA GLY A 130 -36.08 -16.48 6.89
C GLY A 130 -36.03 -15.25 7.80
N VAL A 131 -35.53 -14.13 7.28
CA VAL A 131 -35.55 -12.80 7.92
C VAL A 131 -36.35 -11.83 7.05
N ALA A 132 -36.85 -10.74 7.66
CA ALA A 132 -37.63 -9.74 6.96
C ALA A 132 -36.89 -9.22 5.71
N GLY A 133 -37.58 -9.22 4.56
CA GLY A 133 -37.01 -8.78 3.28
C GLY A 133 -36.23 -9.83 2.48
N LEU A 134 -35.93 -11.03 3.00
CA LEU A 134 -35.17 -12.07 2.27
C LEU A 134 -35.98 -13.30 1.84
N GLY A 135 -37.30 -13.32 2.05
CA GLY A 135 -38.16 -14.45 1.67
C GLY A 135 -38.05 -15.66 2.62
N PRO A 136 -38.54 -16.85 2.21
CA PRO A 136 -38.62 -18.03 3.07
C PRO A 136 -37.25 -18.58 3.46
N ALA A 137 -37.17 -19.22 4.63
CA ALA A 137 -35.94 -19.86 5.10
C ALA A 137 -35.55 -21.06 4.22
N THR A 138 -34.25 -21.23 3.98
CA THR A 138 -33.67 -22.40 3.28
C THR A 138 -32.53 -23.01 4.10
N PRO A 139 -32.41 -24.35 4.17
CA PRO A 139 -31.33 -25.01 4.89
C PRO A 139 -29.96 -24.79 4.22
N PRO A 140 -28.83 -24.87 4.94
CA PRO A 140 -27.50 -24.91 4.35
C PRO A 140 -27.30 -26.16 3.46
N VAL A 141 -26.15 -26.24 2.76
CA VAL A 141 -25.65 -27.52 2.23
C VAL A 141 -25.48 -28.56 3.35
N ALA A 142 -25.44 -29.84 2.98
CA ALA A 142 -25.18 -30.91 3.94
C ALA A 142 -23.80 -30.75 4.60
N ALA A 143 -23.66 -31.19 5.86
CA ALA A 143 -22.41 -31.08 6.62
C ALA A 143 -21.22 -31.78 5.93
N SER A 144 -21.46 -32.87 5.20
CA SER A 144 -20.47 -33.56 4.36
C SER A 144 -19.86 -32.69 3.26
N VAL A 145 -20.62 -31.69 2.78
CA VAL A 145 -20.20 -30.72 1.76
C VAL A 145 -19.55 -29.51 2.42
N SER A 146 -20.20 -28.91 3.44
CA SER A 146 -19.63 -27.72 4.11
C SER A 146 -18.29 -28.02 4.80
N ASN A 147 -18.06 -29.23 5.28
CA ASN A 147 -16.80 -29.59 5.95
C ASN A 147 -15.59 -29.60 5.02
N GLN A 148 -15.78 -29.62 3.69
CA GLN A 148 -14.70 -29.46 2.70
C GLN A 148 -14.32 -27.99 2.46
N VAL A 149 -15.14 -27.04 2.91
CA VAL A 149 -14.81 -25.61 2.87
C VAL A 149 -13.78 -25.31 3.97
N VAL A 150 -12.55 -25.00 3.58
CA VAL A 150 -11.43 -24.71 4.49
C VAL A 150 -11.27 -23.24 4.81
N ALA A 151 -11.73 -22.34 3.94
CA ALA A 151 -11.73 -20.89 4.17
C ALA A 151 -12.97 -20.22 3.57
N ILE A 152 -13.46 -19.20 4.27
CA ILE A 152 -14.56 -18.33 3.85
C ILE A 152 -14.13 -16.89 4.11
N VAL A 153 -14.02 -16.06 3.07
CA VAL A 153 -13.81 -14.61 3.20
C VAL A 153 -15.07 -13.87 2.78
N GLN A 154 -15.54 -12.99 3.66
CA GLN A 154 -16.70 -12.15 3.45
C GLN A 154 -16.29 -10.69 3.59
N MET A 155 -16.62 -9.82 2.63
CA MET A 155 -16.36 -8.38 2.71
C MET A 155 -17.69 -7.62 2.64
N GLY A 156 -18.03 -6.89 3.70
CA GLY A 156 -19.28 -6.12 3.80
C GLY A 156 -20.54 -6.99 3.77
N ASP A 157 -20.59 -8.13 4.49
CA ASP A 157 -21.74 -9.04 4.51
C ASP A 157 -23.02 -8.37 5.07
N PRO A 158 -24.09 -8.18 4.27
CA PRO A 158 -25.36 -7.64 4.74
C PRO A 158 -26.06 -8.49 5.82
N ARG A 159 -25.60 -9.73 6.04
CA ARG A 159 -26.09 -10.66 7.08
C ARG A 159 -25.28 -10.56 8.39
N HIS A 160 -24.30 -9.67 8.49
CA HIS A 160 -23.39 -9.54 9.64
C HIS A 160 -24.15 -9.43 10.98
N VAL A 161 -23.59 -10.12 11.97
CA VAL A 161 -23.99 -10.10 13.38
C VAL A 161 -22.71 -9.79 14.16
N PRO A 162 -22.67 -8.75 15.00
CA PRO A 162 -21.42 -8.32 15.64
C PRO A 162 -20.98 -9.26 16.77
N ASN A 163 -19.72 -9.12 17.18
CA ASN A 163 -19.05 -9.84 18.27
C ASN A 163 -18.84 -11.34 18.02
N GLN A 164 -18.71 -11.77 16.75
CA GLN A 164 -18.26 -13.11 16.40
C GLN A 164 -16.74 -13.20 16.39
N THR A 165 -16.19 -14.38 16.69
CA THR A 165 -14.73 -14.62 16.72
C THR A 165 -14.05 -14.46 15.36
N PHE A 166 -14.81 -14.60 14.28
CA PHE A 166 -14.38 -14.43 12.89
C PHE A 166 -14.58 -13.01 12.32
N ASP A 167 -15.17 -12.08 13.09
CA ASP A 167 -15.37 -10.70 12.65
C ASP A 167 -14.03 -9.94 12.57
N ARG A 168 -13.91 -9.07 11.59
CA ARG A 168 -12.79 -8.15 11.34
C ARG A 168 -13.34 -6.78 10.96
N GLY A 169 -12.54 -5.74 11.17
CA GLY A 169 -12.95 -4.34 11.00
C GLY A 169 -13.41 -3.71 12.32
N THR A 170 -14.24 -2.68 12.22
CA THR A 170 -14.64 -1.77 13.31
C THR A 170 -16.14 -1.71 13.59
N SER A 171 -16.95 -2.50 12.88
CA SER A 171 -18.40 -2.61 13.12
C SER A 171 -18.71 -3.06 14.56
N LEU A 172 -19.79 -2.48 15.12
CA LEU A 172 -20.39 -2.94 16.37
C LEU A 172 -21.91 -3.14 16.23
N ARG A 173 -22.47 -2.97 15.03
CA ARG A 173 -23.90 -3.07 14.75
C ARG A 173 -24.20 -4.28 13.85
N ALA A 174 -25.48 -4.61 13.74
CA ALA A 174 -25.97 -5.61 12.81
C ALA A 174 -26.05 -5.04 11.38
N GLY A 175 -25.90 -5.92 10.39
CA GLY A 175 -26.20 -5.60 9.00
C GLY A 175 -27.69 -5.44 8.74
N LEU A 176 -28.07 -5.19 7.49
CA LEU A 176 -29.47 -5.01 7.09
C LEU A 176 -30.33 -6.27 7.31
N PHE A 177 -29.72 -7.46 7.30
CA PHE A 177 -30.41 -8.75 7.34
C PHE A 177 -29.74 -9.75 8.29
N PRO A 178 -29.50 -9.42 9.58
CA PRO A 178 -28.62 -10.19 10.46
C PRO A 178 -29.01 -11.67 10.55
N ARG A 179 -28.03 -12.57 10.59
CA ARG A 179 -28.27 -14.03 10.70
C ARG A 179 -29.10 -14.35 11.94
N ALA A 180 -30.21 -15.06 11.74
CA ALA A 180 -31.07 -15.50 12.83
C ALA A 180 -30.34 -16.55 13.71
N ALA A 181 -30.80 -16.74 14.95
CA ALA A 181 -30.18 -17.68 15.90
C ALA A 181 -30.18 -19.15 15.42
N ASN A 182 -31.05 -19.52 14.48
CA ASN A 182 -31.11 -20.83 13.83
C ASN A 182 -30.35 -20.90 12.48
N GLN A 183 -29.60 -19.85 12.12
CA GLN A 183 -28.80 -19.73 10.88
C GLN A 183 -27.34 -19.38 11.19
N GLN A 184 -26.83 -19.87 12.32
CA GLN A 184 -25.46 -19.64 12.75
C GLN A 184 -24.50 -20.60 12.05
N TYR A 185 -23.29 -20.12 11.76
CA TYR A 185 -22.21 -20.98 11.24
C TYR A 185 -21.89 -22.09 12.23
N SER A 186 -21.71 -23.32 11.73
CA SER A 186 -21.31 -24.47 12.56
C SER A 186 -19.95 -24.21 13.20
N SER A 187 -19.70 -24.80 14.37
CA SER A 187 -18.41 -24.68 15.08
C SER A 187 -17.20 -25.15 14.26
N THR A 188 -17.41 -26.03 13.27
CA THR A 188 -16.40 -26.43 12.28
C THR A 188 -16.03 -25.32 11.30
N LEU A 189 -17.00 -24.47 10.93
CA LEU A 189 -16.81 -23.36 9.99
C LEU A 189 -16.37 -22.06 10.67
N GLN A 190 -16.76 -21.80 11.91
CA GLN A 190 -16.40 -20.57 12.64
C GLN A 190 -14.88 -20.21 12.58
N PRO A 191 -13.93 -21.13 12.87
CA PRO A 191 -12.49 -20.83 12.77
C PRO A 191 -11.97 -20.74 11.32
N ARG A 192 -12.82 -21.01 10.33
CA ARG A 192 -12.54 -20.97 8.89
C ARG A 192 -13.16 -19.76 8.20
N ILE A 193 -13.78 -18.85 8.95
CA ILE A 193 -14.37 -17.61 8.43
C ILE A 193 -13.45 -16.43 8.79
N MET A 194 -13.38 -15.46 7.87
CA MET A 194 -12.90 -14.11 8.12
C MET A 194 -13.89 -13.14 7.46
N SER A 195 -14.64 -12.41 8.29
CA SER A 195 -15.73 -11.53 7.83
C SER A 195 -15.43 -10.08 8.18
N PHE A 196 -15.20 -9.27 7.14
CA PHE A 196 -14.88 -7.85 7.27
C PHE A 196 -16.15 -7.00 7.28
N CYS A 197 -16.32 -6.22 8.34
CA CYS A 197 -17.35 -5.20 8.44
C CYS A 197 -16.86 -3.99 9.23
N ASP A 198 -16.95 -2.80 8.65
CA ASP A 198 -16.46 -1.56 9.26
C ASP A 198 -17.56 -0.59 9.66
N PHE A 199 -17.26 0.23 10.66
CA PHE A 199 -18.18 1.21 11.21
C PHE A 199 -18.68 2.16 10.11
N ASN A 200 -20.00 2.29 10.07
CA ASN A 200 -20.79 3.09 9.14
C ASN A 200 -20.91 2.54 7.70
N ASP A 201 -20.56 1.28 7.46
CA ASP A 201 -20.95 0.56 6.25
C ASP A 201 -22.49 0.44 6.13
N PRO A 202 -23.11 0.88 5.02
CA PRO A 202 -24.56 0.92 4.86
C PRO A 202 -25.24 -0.46 4.77
N PHE A 203 -24.50 -1.54 4.55
CA PHE A 203 -25.06 -2.87 4.37
C PHE A 203 -24.74 -3.81 5.55
N CYS A 204 -23.50 -3.83 6.03
CA CYS A 204 -23.07 -4.75 7.09
C CYS A 204 -23.12 -4.14 8.50
N ASP A 205 -23.07 -2.81 8.67
CA ASP A 205 -23.20 -2.10 9.96
C ASP A 205 -24.47 -1.22 10.00
N SER A 206 -25.31 -1.26 8.95
CA SER A 206 -26.51 -0.42 8.82
C SER A 206 -26.22 1.08 8.98
N GLY A 207 -25.11 1.54 8.41
CA GLY A 207 -24.71 2.95 8.32
C GLY A 207 -25.20 3.67 7.06
N ASP A 208 -24.47 4.69 6.65
CA ASP A 208 -24.76 5.49 5.45
C ASP A 208 -23.54 5.76 4.54
N ASN A 209 -22.33 5.30 4.90
CA ASN A 209 -21.12 5.62 4.15
C ASN A 209 -20.72 4.53 3.14
N VAL A 210 -21.13 4.74 1.88
CA VAL A 210 -20.78 3.87 0.74
C VAL A 210 -19.27 3.77 0.49
N GLU A 211 -18.47 4.79 0.83
CA GLU A 211 -17.00 4.76 0.66
C GLU A 211 -16.36 3.67 1.54
N VAL A 212 -16.85 3.48 2.76
CA VAL A 212 -16.40 2.38 3.66
C VAL A 212 -16.68 1.03 3.02
N HIS A 213 -17.85 0.89 2.36
CA HIS A 213 -18.28 -0.35 1.73
C HIS A 213 -17.49 -0.72 0.47
N LEU A 214 -16.95 0.26 -0.26
CA LEU A 214 -16.22 0.01 -1.52
C LEU A 214 -14.73 -0.27 -1.31
N THR A 215 -14.18 0.07 -0.15
CA THR A 215 -12.72 0.09 0.10
C THR A 215 -12.22 -1.10 0.92
N TYR A 216 -12.99 -2.19 1.09
CA TYR A 216 -12.51 -3.40 1.81
C TYR A 216 -11.29 -4.05 1.15
N LEU A 217 -11.21 -4.10 -0.18
CA LEU A 217 -10.05 -4.73 -0.84
C LEU A 217 -8.79 -3.86 -0.69
N ASP A 218 -8.93 -2.54 -0.83
CA ASP A 218 -7.85 -1.57 -0.60
C ASP A 218 -7.26 -1.66 0.82
N ARG A 219 -8.06 -2.12 1.80
CA ARG A 219 -7.68 -2.24 3.21
C ARG A 219 -7.22 -3.65 3.61
N ASP A 220 -7.96 -4.65 3.16
CA ASP A 220 -8.01 -5.98 3.77
C ASP A 220 -7.76 -7.13 2.78
N GLN A 221 -7.60 -6.86 1.46
CA GLN A 221 -7.34 -7.91 0.46
C GLN A 221 -6.12 -8.77 0.86
N ASN A 222 -5.07 -8.11 1.33
CA ASN A 222 -3.90 -8.74 1.88
C ASN A 222 -4.29 -9.67 3.06
N THR A 223 -4.84 -9.15 4.15
CA THR A 223 -5.23 -9.94 5.34
C THR A 223 -6.07 -11.17 4.98
N ALA A 224 -7.02 -11.01 4.05
CA ALA A 224 -7.84 -12.09 3.49
C ALA A 224 -7.04 -13.15 2.71
N ALA A 225 -6.09 -12.74 1.86
CA ALA A 225 -5.25 -13.65 1.10
C ALA A 225 -4.35 -14.49 2.02
N ALA A 226 -3.76 -13.88 3.05
CA ALA A 226 -2.96 -14.55 4.08
C ALA A 226 -3.74 -15.70 4.73
N PHE A 227 -4.96 -15.38 5.16
CA PHE A 227 -5.87 -16.29 5.81
C PHE A 227 -6.22 -17.48 4.92
N ILE A 228 -6.56 -17.23 3.65
CA ILE A 228 -6.84 -18.31 2.69
C ILE A 228 -5.59 -19.19 2.49
N LEU A 229 -4.41 -18.61 2.27
CA LEU A 229 -3.15 -19.32 2.06
C LEU A 229 -2.77 -20.21 3.27
N GLN A 230 -3.04 -19.73 4.49
CA GLN A 230 -2.86 -20.47 5.73
C GLN A 230 -3.81 -21.68 5.80
N GLN A 231 -5.12 -21.46 5.59
CA GLN A 231 -6.14 -22.52 5.68
C GLN A 231 -5.97 -23.60 4.61
N ILE A 232 -5.57 -23.22 3.38
CA ILE A 232 -5.34 -24.22 2.32
C ILE A 232 -4.05 -25.02 2.55
N GLY A 233 -3.12 -24.58 3.40
CA GLY A 233 -1.88 -25.32 3.71
C GLY A 233 -0.89 -25.35 2.54
N GLY A 234 -0.68 -24.21 1.88
CA GLY A 234 0.33 -24.02 0.83
C GLY A 234 1.55 -23.22 1.27
N TYR A 235 1.70 -22.98 2.58
CA TYR A 235 2.65 -22.01 3.15
C TYR A 235 4.11 -22.39 2.97
N ILE A 236 4.96 -21.39 2.75
CA ILE A 236 6.42 -21.52 2.91
C ILE A 236 6.74 -21.53 4.41
N SER A 237 7.55 -22.49 4.86
CA SER A 237 7.90 -22.67 6.26
C SER A 237 8.52 -21.41 6.88
N TRP A 238 7.78 -20.75 7.79
CA TRP A 238 8.25 -19.79 8.81
C TRP A 238 9.16 -18.61 8.35
N HIS A 239 9.27 -18.34 7.05
CA HIS A 239 10.19 -17.34 6.48
C HIS A 239 9.52 -16.22 5.66
N GLU A 240 8.19 -16.19 5.51
CA GLU A 240 7.50 -15.25 4.58
C GLU A 240 6.14 -14.70 5.12
N GLU A 241 5.96 -14.55 6.44
CA GLU A 241 4.60 -14.52 7.04
C GLU A 241 3.88 -13.17 7.28
N ARG A 242 4.46 -11.97 7.06
CA ARG A 242 3.80 -10.70 7.49
C ARG A 242 3.74 -9.55 6.46
N ASN A 243 3.51 -9.84 5.18
CA ASN A 243 3.06 -8.86 4.18
C ASN A 243 1.57 -8.44 4.33
N PHE A 244 0.97 -8.63 5.51
CA PHE A 244 -0.47 -8.92 5.60
C PHE A 244 -1.30 -8.09 6.59
N VAL A 245 -0.77 -6.98 7.12
CA VAL A 245 -1.47 -6.15 8.13
C VAL A 245 -1.54 -4.64 7.78
N TYR A 246 -0.70 -4.12 6.87
CA TYR A 246 -0.46 -2.67 6.77
C TYR A 246 -1.47 -1.81 6.01
N GLN A 247 -2.36 -2.37 5.20
CA GLN A 247 -3.24 -1.55 4.35
C GLN A 247 -4.55 -1.08 5.05
N GLY A 248 -4.83 -1.57 6.25
CA GLY A 248 -6.18 -1.52 6.84
C GLY A 248 -6.73 -0.18 7.32
N LYS A 249 -5.95 0.90 7.53
CA LYS A 249 -6.42 2.08 8.30
C LYS A 249 -5.86 3.45 7.89
N SER A 250 -6.63 4.22 7.10
CA SER A 250 -6.48 5.69 7.05
C SER A 250 -7.75 6.46 6.59
N THR A 251 -8.88 6.33 7.30
CA THR A 251 -10.10 7.13 7.04
C THR A 251 -10.77 7.69 8.29
N ARG A 252 -10.07 8.57 9.03
CA ARG A 252 -10.72 9.48 9.99
C ARG A 252 -10.03 10.84 10.09
N GLY A 253 -10.23 11.69 9.08
CA GLY A 253 -9.50 12.94 8.96
C GLY A 253 -10.05 14.01 8.02
N ARG A 254 -11.38 14.09 7.82
CA ARG A 254 -12.02 15.31 7.28
C ARG A 254 -13.52 15.35 7.53
N ARG A 255 -13.98 16.43 8.16
CA ARG A 255 -15.38 16.86 8.13
C ARG A 255 -15.40 18.30 7.60
N VAL A 256 -16.35 18.58 6.70
CA VAL A 256 -16.73 19.92 6.20
C VAL A 256 -15.63 20.67 5.44
N LEU A 257 -15.69 20.59 4.11
CA LEU A 257 -15.99 21.74 3.25
C LEU A 257 -16.40 21.21 1.87
N ALA A 258 -17.69 20.98 1.69
CA ALA A 258 -18.29 20.63 0.41
C ALA A 258 -19.29 21.74 0.03
N SER A 259 -18.78 22.77 -0.64
CA SER A 259 -19.59 23.73 -1.39
C SER A 259 -19.22 23.62 -2.87
N GLU A 260 -20.21 23.25 -3.68
CA GLU A 260 -20.28 23.54 -5.12
C GLU A 260 -19.11 23.04 -6.01
N LYS A 261 -19.29 21.83 -6.58
CA LYS A 261 -19.06 21.56 -8.02
C LYS A 261 -19.50 20.14 -8.41
N ASN A 262 -20.80 19.97 -8.62
CA ASN A 262 -21.29 19.19 -9.76
C ASN A 262 -22.79 19.46 -10.00
N GLN A 263 -23.10 20.27 -11.02
CA GLN A 263 -24.37 20.15 -11.73
C GLN A 263 -24.06 19.94 -13.21
N ASN A 264 -24.25 18.69 -13.63
CA ASN A 264 -24.79 18.24 -14.90
C ASN A 264 -24.67 19.17 -16.13
N PHE A 265 -23.87 18.69 -17.09
CA PHE A 265 -24.44 18.09 -18.30
C PHE A 265 -25.59 18.88 -18.98
N LEU A 266 -25.25 19.90 -19.78
CA LEU A 266 -25.93 20.22 -21.04
C LEU A 266 -24.89 20.77 -22.03
N ALA A 267 -25.07 20.43 -23.31
CA ALA A 267 -24.25 20.91 -24.42
C ALA A 267 -24.94 22.09 -25.15
N ASP A 268 -24.14 22.85 -25.89
CA ASP A 268 -24.48 23.80 -26.97
C ASP A 268 -25.56 24.88 -26.72
N ILE A 269 -25.17 26.16 -26.85
CA ILE A 269 -25.71 27.12 -27.85
C ILE A 269 -25.01 28.50 -27.74
N GLU A 270 -24.68 29.03 -28.93
CA GLU A 270 -24.37 30.38 -29.42
C GLU A 270 -23.88 31.57 -28.54
N HIS A 271 -22.95 32.30 -29.20
CA HIS A 271 -22.74 33.76 -29.23
C HIS A 271 -23.79 34.71 -28.62
N LEU A 272 -23.28 35.82 -28.03
CA LEU A 272 -23.46 37.18 -28.62
C LEU A 272 -22.40 38.19 -28.13
N ARG A 273 -22.23 39.28 -28.88
CA ARG A 273 -21.28 40.41 -28.65
C ARG A 273 -22.00 41.65 -28.07
N ILE A 274 -21.24 42.75 -27.93
CA ILE A 274 -21.64 44.18 -27.79
C ILE A 274 -22.30 44.52 -26.42
N ILE A 275 -22.18 45.67 -25.71
CA ILE A 275 -21.58 47.04 -25.81
C ILE A 275 -20.95 47.35 -24.41
N GLY A 276 -19.99 48.25 -24.11
CA GLY A 276 -19.18 49.24 -24.85
C GLY A 276 -19.02 50.57 -24.05
N VAL A 277 -17.99 51.40 -24.36
CA VAL A 277 -17.65 52.78 -23.85
C VAL A 277 -17.45 52.98 -22.31
N ASN A 278 -16.29 53.41 -21.80
CA ASN A 278 -15.54 54.70 -21.87
C ASN A 278 -16.06 55.80 -20.92
N GLU A 279 -15.20 56.31 -20.02
CA GLU A 279 -14.79 57.74 -19.86
C GLU A 279 -13.88 57.93 -18.61
N HIS A 280 -12.63 58.37 -18.78
CA HIS A 280 -12.10 59.75 -18.65
C HIS A 280 -11.82 60.25 -17.22
N TRP A 281 -10.54 60.55 -16.93
CA TRP A 281 -10.07 61.74 -16.19
C TRP A 281 -8.66 62.11 -16.71
N ALA A 282 -8.34 63.42 -16.78
CA ALA A 282 -7.14 63.95 -17.43
C ALA A 282 -6.48 65.10 -16.65
N SER A 283 -5.21 65.42 -16.97
CA SER A 283 -4.34 66.60 -16.66
C SER A 283 -2.95 66.15 -16.11
N SER A 284 -1.78 66.26 -16.79
CA SER A 284 -1.02 67.36 -17.45
C SER A 284 0.09 67.97 -16.53
N PRO A 285 1.14 68.68 -17.03
CA PRO A 285 2.24 68.15 -17.86
C PRO A 285 3.67 68.71 -17.51
N ASP A 286 4.67 68.31 -18.32
CA ASP A 286 5.94 68.99 -18.69
C ASP A 286 7.16 69.13 -17.74
N LYS A 287 8.33 68.68 -18.24
CA LYS A 287 9.51 69.55 -18.56
C LYS A 287 10.58 68.84 -19.43
N LYS A 288 11.22 69.61 -20.33
CA LYS A 288 12.27 69.18 -21.28
C LYS A 288 13.66 69.67 -20.87
N ALA A 289 14.73 68.98 -21.30
CA ALA A 289 16.06 69.58 -21.54
C ALA A 289 16.89 68.77 -22.58
N ASN A 290 17.66 69.47 -23.41
CA ASN A 290 18.61 68.92 -24.41
C ASN A 290 20.02 68.76 -23.76
N MET A 291 21.11 68.23 -24.36
CA MET A 291 21.71 68.61 -25.65
C MET A 291 23.01 67.83 -26.02
N LYS A 292 23.10 67.39 -27.29
CA LYS A 292 24.26 67.21 -28.23
C LYS A 292 25.72 67.04 -27.72
N TRP A 293 26.53 66.23 -28.43
CA TRP A 293 27.73 66.63 -29.23
C TRP A 293 28.29 65.44 -30.06
N LEU A 294 29.20 65.71 -31.03
CA LEU A 294 29.63 64.80 -32.11
C LEU A 294 31.15 64.50 -32.14
N SER A 295 31.49 63.24 -32.44
CA SER A 295 32.56 62.74 -33.34
C SER A 295 34.08 62.90 -33.10
N LEU A 296 34.77 61.74 -33.26
CA LEU A 296 36.10 61.47 -33.88
C LEU A 296 37.43 61.80 -33.14
N VAL A 297 38.29 60.78 -32.99
CA VAL A 297 39.59 60.56 -33.70
C VAL A 297 40.17 59.17 -33.31
N SER A 298 41.05 58.59 -34.15
CA SER A 298 41.47 57.18 -34.16
C SER A 298 42.92 56.90 -33.69
N LEU A 299 43.27 55.60 -33.53
CA LEU A 299 44.62 54.99 -33.38
C LEU A 299 45.25 55.17 -31.97
N LEU A 300 45.76 54.14 -31.28
CA LEU A 300 46.66 53.06 -31.74
C LEU A 300 46.41 51.71 -31.04
N SER A 301 46.70 50.62 -31.73
CA SER A 301 46.69 49.25 -31.19
C SER A 301 48.05 48.88 -30.59
N ALA A 302 48.10 48.53 -29.31
CA ALA A 302 49.24 47.83 -28.70
C ALA A 302 48.74 46.53 -28.06
N ALA A 303 49.05 45.40 -28.70
CA ALA A 303 48.64 44.08 -28.23
C ALA A 303 49.52 43.66 -27.04
N VAL A 304 48.99 43.79 -25.82
CA VAL A 304 49.49 43.02 -24.67
C VAL A 304 48.75 41.69 -24.67
N ALA A 305 49.45 40.62 -25.04
CA ALA A 305 48.95 39.26 -24.88
C ALA A 305 48.92 38.90 -23.39
N VAL A 306 47.87 39.33 -22.68
CA VAL A 306 47.52 38.73 -21.40
C VAL A 306 47.01 37.33 -21.72
N SER A 307 47.83 36.33 -21.43
CA SER A 307 47.43 34.93 -21.39
C SER A 307 46.42 34.76 -20.24
N ALA A 308 45.16 35.09 -20.51
CA ALA A 308 44.05 34.69 -19.68
C ALA A 308 43.97 33.17 -19.74
N THR A 309 44.57 32.51 -18.74
CA THR A 309 44.16 31.15 -18.38
C THR A 309 42.64 31.18 -18.23
N PRO A 310 41.88 30.33 -18.93
CA PRO A 310 40.48 30.19 -18.59
C PRO A 310 40.45 29.69 -17.15
N VAL A 311 40.01 30.56 -16.23
CA VAL A 311 39.44 30.06 -14.99
C VAL A 311 38.16 29.40 -15.45
N GLU A 312 38.25 28.09 -15.70
CA GLU A 312 37.10 27.19 -15.72
C GLU A 312 36.52 27.23 -14.32
N GLY A 313 35.76 28.29 -14.04
CA GLY A 313 34.79 28.27 -12.98
C GLY A 313 33.84 27.16 -13.37
N GLU A 314 33.92 26.04 -12.64
CA GLU A 314 32.89 25.03 -12.65
C GLU A 314 31.58 25.78 -12.38
N LEU A 315 30.81 26.00 -13.44
CA LEU A 315 29.40 26.19 -13.33
C LEU A 315 28.92 24.86 -12.74
N HIS A 316 28.83 24.82 -11.40
CA HIS A 316 27.95 23.90 -10.72
C HIS A 316 26.58 24.13 -11.32
N GLU A 317 26.28 23.37 -12.37
CA GLU A 317 24.95 23.09 -12.83
C GLU A 317 24.15 22.81 -11.56
N PHE A 318 23.07 23.58 -11.33
CA PHE A 318 22.23 23.38 -10.17
C PHE A 318 21.63 21.98 -10.28
N GLN A 319 22.34 20.99 -9.73
CA GLN A 319 21.94 19.60 -9.75
C GLN A 319 20.55 19.58 -9.13
N LYS A 320 19.55 19.37 -9.99
CA LYS A 320 18.17 19.12 -9.60
C LYS A 320 18.26 18.07 -8.52
N ARG A 321 17.97 18.45 -7.26
CA ARG A 321 18.21 17.62 -6.06
C ARG A 321 17.81 16.19 -6.40
N ALA A 322 18.81 15.34 -6.57
CA ALA A 322 18.61 13.97 -6.99
C ALA A 322 18.12 13.25 -5.75
N ALA A 323 16.84 13.43 -5.46
CA ALA A 323 16.15 12.95 -4.26
C ALA A 323 16.37 11.44 -4.19
N PRO A 324 17.34 10.98 -3.38
CA PRO A 324 17.86 9.64 -3.54
C PRO A 324 16.74 8.65 -3.28
N GLN A 325 16.58 7.69 -4.20
CA GLN A 325 15.58 6.64 -4.04
C GLN A 325 16.15 5.56 -3.13
N GLY A 326 15.32 5.09 -2.21
CA GLY A 326 15.62 4.01 -1.29
C GLY A 326 14.52 2.96 -1.28
N ILE A 327 14.78 1.91 -0.52
CA ILE A 327 13.78 0.94 -0.09
C ILE A 327 13.99 0.64 1.39
N ASP A 328 12.99 0.07 2.04
CA ASP A 328 13.24 -0.73 3.23
C ASP A 328 12.65 -2.13 3.13
N VAL A 329 13.36 -3.06 3.76
CA VAL A 329 13.14 -4.50 3.59
C VAL A 329 13.28 -5.22 4.92
N SER A 330 12.58 -6.35 5.02
CA SER A 330 12.57 -7.17 6.22
C SER A 330 12.63 -8.66 5.86
N GLY A 331 12.30 -9.54 6.79
CA GLY A 331 12.18 -10.97 6.52
C GLY A 331 11.24 -11.32 5.35
N TYR A 332 10.32 -10.44 4.92
CA TYR A 332 9.38 -10.70 3.81
C TYR A 332 10.02 -10.59 2.42
N GLN A 333 11.24 -10.05 2.34
CA GLN A 333 12.03 -10.01 1.11
C GLN A 333 13.29 -10.89 1.28
N PRO A 334 13.16 -12.22 1.51
CA PRO A 334 14.30 -13.07 1.85
C PRO A 334 15.31 -13.21 0.72
N ASN A 335 14.85 -13.08 -0.54
CA ASN A 335 15.65 -13.24 -1.75
C ASN A 335 15.65 -11.95 -2.57
N ILE A 336 16.57 -11.02 -2.28
CA ILE A 336 16.71 -9.75 -3.01
C ILE A 336 17.84 -9.85 -4.05
N ASN A 337 17.53 -9.59 -5.31
CA ASN A 337 18.55 -9.34 -6.33
C ASN A 337 19.04 -7.89 -6.22
N TRP A 338 20.04 -7.68 -5.36
CA TRP A 338 20.61 -6.36 -5.10
C TRP A 338 21.25 -5.70 -6.33
N SER A 339 21.67 -6.49 -7.33
CA SER A 339 22.18 -5.94 -8.60
C SER A 339 21.06 -5.28 -9.42
N THR A 340 19.86 -5.87 -9.44
CA THR A 340 18.66 -5.27 -10.04
C THR A 340 18.20 -4.04 -9.26
N VAL A 341 18.17 -4.11 -7.92
CA VAL A 341 17.83 -2.98 -7.05
C VAL A 341 18.75 -1.78 -7.34
N LYS A 342 20.07 -2.00 -7.42
CA LYS A 342 21.03 -0.97 -7.77
C LYS A 342 20.84 -0.43 -9.20
N ALA A 343 20.59 -1.32 -10.17
CA ALA A 343 20.34 -0.94 -11.56
C ALA A 343 19.06 -0.11 -11.75
N ASN A 344 18.05 -0.33 -10.90
CA ASN A 344 16.82 0.47 -10.83
C ASN A 344 17.02 1.87 -10.21
N GLY A 345 18.24 2.23 -9.83
CA GLY A 345 18.58 3.55 -9.28
C GLY A 345 18.41 3.68 -7.76
N VAL A 346 18.21 2.57 -7.04
CA VAL A 346 18.17 2.58 -5.57
C VAL A 346 19.58 2.86 -5.02
N THR A 347 19.65 3.79 -4.06
CA THR A 347 20.89 4.36 -3.53
C THR A 347 21.10 4.08 -2.06
N PHE A 348 20.02 3.94 -1.27
CA PHE A 348 20.07 3.44 0.09
C PHE A 348 19.06 2.33 0.36
N ALA A 349 19.26 1.59 1.45
CA ALA A 349 18.26 0.68 2.01
C ALA A 349 18.25 0.70 3.54
N TYR A 350 17.08 0.64 4.15
CA TYR A 350 16.92 0.24 5.56
C TYR A 350 16.54 -1.24 5.65
N ILE A 351 17.11 -1.96 6.63
CA ILE A 351 16.95 -3.42 6.71
C ILE A 351 16.56 -3.82 8.13
N LYS A 352 15.40 -4.46 8.31
CA LYS A 352 14.93 -4.88 9.64
C LYS A 352 15.98 -5.78 10.28
N ALA A 353 16.49 -5.40 11.45
CA ALA A 353 17.43 -6.22 12.22
C ALA A 353 16.68 -7.00 13.30
N THR A 354 15.86 -6.31 14.10
CA THR A 354 15.25 -6.87 15.32
C THR A 354 13.83 -6.38 15.57
N GLU A 355 13.13 -7.08 16.45
CA GLU A 355 11.81 -6.68 16.96
C GLU A 355 11.66 -7.10 18.42
N GLY A 356 11.28 -6.15 19.28
CA GLY A 356 11.20 -6.36 20.73
C GLY A 356 12.50 -6.93 21.32
N THR A 357 12.40 -7.91 22.20
CA THR A 357 13.57 -8.49 22.89
C THR A 357 13.95 -9.90 22.44
N GLY A 358 13.27 -10.44 21.41
CA GLY A 358 13.37 -11.86 21.06
C GLY A 358 13.44 -12.19 19.57
N TYR A 359 13.04 -11.29 18.67
CA TYR A 359 13.10 -11.54 17.23
C TYR A 359 14.31 -10.85 16.60
N GLN A 360 15.06 -11.63 15.81
CA GLN A 360 16.07 -11.17 14.87
C GLN A 360 15.60 -11.57 13.48
N ASN A 361 15.71 -10.68 12.49
CA ASN A 361 15.36 -11.01 11.10
C ASN A 361 16.37 -12.03 10.55
N PRO A 362 15.95 -13.27 10.20
CA PRO A 362 16.88 -14.29 9.70
C PRO A 362 17.56 -13.90 8.38
N SER A 363 16.92 -13.04 7.59
CA SER A 363 17.44 -12.52 6.32
C SER A 363 18.39 -11.32 6.51
N PHE A 364 18.51 -10.75 7.72
CA PHE A 364 19.27 -9.51 7.93
C PHE A 364 20.70 -9.60 7.40
N SER A 365 21.44 -10.65 7.76
CA SER A 365 22.85 -10.78 7.38
C SER A 365 23.06 -10.91 5.87
N SER A 366 22.19 -11.64 5.16
CA SER A 366 22.27 -11.78 3.70
C SER A 366 21.82 -10.50 2.98
N GLN A 367 20.79 -9.83 3.49
CA GLN A 367 20.30 -8.55 2.99
C GLN A 367 21.34 -7.44 3.16
N TYR A 368 21.89 -7.27 4.36
CA TYR A 368 22.87 -6.24 4.69
C TYR A 368 24.20 -6.43 3.94
N THR A 369 24.66 -7.68 3.82
CA THR A 369 25.83 -8.02 2.99
C THR A 369 25.55 -7.79 1.51
N GLY A 370 24.36 -8.17 1.02
CA GLY A 370 23.97 -7.98 -0.38
C GLY A 370 23.88 -6.51 -0.80
N ALA A 371 23.27 -5.67 0.03
CA ALA A 371 23.24 -4.22 -0.15
C ALA A 371 24.66 -3.61 -0.17
N THR A 372 25.52 -4.03 0.78
CA THR A 372 26.93 -3.63 0.85
C THR A 372 27.67 -3.98 -0.46
N ASN A 373 27.54 -5.22 -0.94
CA ASN A 373 28.21 -5.71 -2.14
C ASN A 373 27.70 -5.03 -3.43
N ALA A 374 26.45 -4.55 -3.44
CA ALA A 374 25.87 -3.78 -4.54
C ALA A 374 26.21 -2.27 -4.47
N GLY A 375 26.98 -1.81 -3.48
CA GLY A 375 27.31 -0.40 -3.29
C GLY A 375 26.08 0.46 -2.94
N ILE A 376 25.18 -0.08 -2.12
CA ILE A 376 24.00 0.62 -1.59
C ILE A 376 24.32 1.05 -0.15
N ILE A 377 24.07 2.33 0.16
CA ILE A 377 24.19 2.87 1.53
C ILE A 377 23.14 2.17 2.39
N ARG A 378 23.52 1.56 3.51
CA ARG A 378 22.62 0.67 4.26
C ARG A 378 22.53 1.05 5.73
N GLY A 379 21.30 1.12 6.22
CA GLY A 379 20.95 1.21 7.63
C GLY A 379 20.23 -0.05 8.08
N SER A 380 19.98 -0.14 9.38
CA SER A 380 19.13 -1.18 9.96
C SER A 380 18.03 -0.56 10.81
N TYR A 381 16.95 -1.30 11.06
CA TYR A 381 15.87 -0.83 11.93
C TYR A 381 15.40 -1.84 12.97
N HIS A 382 14.81 -1.30 14.03
CA HIS A 382 14.24 -2.03 15.15
C HIS A 382 12.75 -1.75 15.27
N PHE A 383 11.92 -2.79 15.17
CA PHE A 383 10.49 -2.68 15.42
C PHE A 383 10.20 -2.71 16.93
N ALA A 384 9.68 -1.60 17.44
CA ALA A 384 9.45 -1.41 18.86
C ALA A 384 8.34 -2.30 19.41
N ARG A 385 8.55 -2.76 20.65
CA ARG A 385 7.53 -3.38 21.51
C ARG A 385 7.52 -2.72 22.90
N PRO A 386 6.97 -1.50 23.04
CA PRO A 386 6.90 -0.80 24.32
C PRO A 386 6.13 -1.52 25.43
N ASP A 387 5.30 -2.51 25.07
CA ASP A 387 4.58 -3.41 25.98
C ASP A 387 5.46 -4.55 26.55
N VAL A 388 6.61 -4.84 25.95
CA VAL A 388 7.43 -6.04 26.27
C VAL A 388 8.62 -5.73 27.18
N SER A 389 9.22 -4.54 27.09
CA SER A 389 10.37 -4.14 27.92
C SER A 389 10.55 -2.61 27.95
N SER A 390 11.56 -2.09 28.66
CA SER A 390 11.99 -0.69 28.52
C SER A 390 12.65 -0.41 27.16
N GLY A 391 12.80 0.88 26.85
CA GLY A 391 13.44 1.35 25.62
C GLY A 391 14.93 1.05 25.61
N ALA A 392 15.62 1.20 26.74
CA ALA A 392 17.04 0.87 26.89
C ALA A 392 17.32 -0.62 26.61
N THR A 393 16.45 -1.52 27.07
CA THR A 393 16.57 -2.96 26.78
C THR A 393 16.49 -3.24 25.28
N GLN A 394 15.55 -2.61 24.57
CA GLN A 394 15.38 -2.78 23.13
C GLN A 394 16.47 -2.09 22.30
N ALA A 395 16.95 -0.92 22.72
CA ALA A 395 18.10 -0.25 22.10
C ALA A 395 19.39 -1.08 22.22
N THR A 396 19.61 -1.70 23.39
CA THR A 396 20.74 -2.61 23.63
C THR A 396 20.63 -3.87 22.78
N TYR A 397 19.43 -4.48 22.72
CA TYR A 397 19.16 -5.67 21.89
C TYR A 397 19.36 -5.37 20.40
N PHE A 398 18.84 -4.24 19.91
CA PHE A 398 19.04 -3.78 18.54
C PHE A 398 20.52 -3.59 18.22
N HIS A 399 21.25 -2.83 19.04
CA HIS A 399 22.68 -2.59 18.86
C HIS A 399 23.48 -3.90 18.74
N ALA A 400 23.23 -4.86 19.64
CA ALA A 400 23.91 -6.16 19.66
C ALA A 400 23.61 -7.07 18.45
N HIS A 401 22.52 -6.81 17.72
CA HIS A 401 22.00 -7.71 16.68
C HIS A 401 21.73 -7.02 15.34
N GLY A 402 22.58 -6.04 14.98
CA GLY A 402 22.58 -5.40 13.65
C GLY A 402 22.33 -3.89 13.66
N GLY A 403 22.00 -3.31 14.82
CA GLY A 403 21.82 -1.87 15.03
C GLY A 403 23.10 -1.08 15.26
N GLY A 404 24.28 -1.71 15.16
CA GLY A 404 25.56 -1.01 15.25
C GLY A 404 25.73 0.05 14.15
N TRP A 405 26.48 1.11 14.45
CA TRP A 405 26.82 2.17 13.50
C TRP A 405 28.33 2.42 13.51
N SER A 406 28.89 2.75 12.35
CA SER A 406 30.28 3.19 12.21
C SER A 406 30.40 4.26 11.12
N ALA A 407 31.46 5.07 11.19
CA ALA A 407 31.74 6.12 10.21
C ALA A 407 32.40 5.57 8.92
N ASP A 408 31.89 4.47 8.36
CA ASP A 408 32.45 3.79 7.18
C ASP A 408 32.02 4.41 5.83
N GLY A 409 31.24 5.49 5.85
CA GLY A 409 30.74 6.20 4.66
C GLY A 409 29.56 5.51 3.94
N ILE A 410 29.12 4.35 4.43
CA ILE A 410 28.03 3.55 3.87
C ILE A 410 26.99 3.10 4.92
N THR A 411 27.21 3.35 6.22
CA THR A 411 26.28 3.03 7.31
C THR A 411 25.40 4.21 7.71
N LEU A 412 24.09 4.09 7.48
CA LEU A 412 23.11 5.02 8.05
C LEU A 412 22.94 4.74 9.56
N PRO A 413 22.65 5.76 10.40
CA PRO A 413 22.21 5.53 11.78
C PRO A 413 21.03 4.56 11.82
N GLY A 414 20.99 3.68 12.82
CA GLY A 414 19.88 2.75 12.99
C GLY A 414 18.56 3.48 13.21
N ALA A 415 17.45 2.92 12.74
CA ALA A 415 16.12 3.47 12.92
C ALA A 415 15.35 2.76 14.05
N LEU A 416 14.63 3.54 14.85
CA LEU A 416 13.55 3.10 15.72
C LEU A 416 12.25 3.17 14.91
N ASP A 417 11.71 2.02 14.56
CA ASP A 417 10.38 1.85 13.99
C ASP A 417 9.38 1.74 15.16
N ILE A 418 8.56 2.79 15.32
CA ILE A 418 7.64 2.96 16.44
C ILE A 418 6.27 3.46 15.94
N GLU A 419 5.37 2.51 15.75
CA GLU A 419 4.11 2.68 15.03
C GLU A 419 2.99 1.78 15.60
N TYR A 420 1.92 1.50 14.83
CA TYR A 420 0.72 0.82 15.29
C TYR A 420 1.04 -0.59 15.81
N ASN A 421 0.76 -0.87 17.08
CA ASN A 421 0.95 -2.21 17.64
C ASN A 421 0.13 -3.28 16.89
N PRO A 422 0.76 -4.25 16.20
CA PRO A 422 0.03 -5.28 15.45
C PRO A 422 -0.46 -6.43 16.36
N TYR A 423 -0.13 -6.39 17.66
CA TYR A 423 -0.43 -7.44 18.64
C TYR A 423 -1.51 -7.08 19.66
N GLY A 424 -2.12 -5.89 19.57
CA GLY A 424 -3.13 -5.47 20.56
C GLY A 424 -3.47 -3.99 20.50
N ALA A 425 -3.52 -3.35 21.67
CA ALA A 425 -3.89 -1.94 21.79
C ALA A 425 -2.91 -1.04 21.01
N THR A 426 -3.45 -0.11 20.20
CA THR A 426 -2.72 0.75 19.24
C THR A 426 -1.45 1.41 19.79
N CYS A 427 -1.50 1.92 21.03
CA CYS A 427 -0.38 2.55 21.72
C CYS A 427 0.31 1.62 22.73
N TYR A 428 0.32 0.30 22.46
CA TYR A 428 0.93 -0.74 23.30
C TYR A 428 0.43 -0.77 24.75
N GLY A 429 -0.82 -0.30 24.98
CA GLY A 429 -1.40 -0.18 26.33
C GLY A 429 -0.79 0.94 27.19
N LEU A 430 0.12 1.75 26.64
CA LEU A 430 0.80 2.83 27.36
C LEU A 430 0.01 4.15 27.30
N SER A 431 0.20 4.98 28.33
CA SER A 431 -0.19 6.40 28.28
C SER A 431 0.77 7.17 27.36
N GLN A 432 0.34 8.34 26.85
CA GLN A 432 1.18 9.21 26.03
C GLN A 432 2.49 9.61 26.73
N ALA A 433 2.44 9.90 28.03
CA ALA A 433 3.64 10.21 28.82
C ALA A 433 4.57 9.00 28.97
N SER A 434 4.00 7.82 29.19
CA SER A 434 4.76 6.56 29.25
C SER A 434 5.44 6.24 27.92
N MET A 435 4.73 6.44 26.80
CA MET A 435 5.28 6.24 25.45
C MET A 435 6.43 7.22 25.15
N VAL A 436 6.25 8.51 25.44
CA VAL A 436 7.32 9.52 25.30
C VAL A 436 8.54 9.17 26.15
N SER A 437 8.34 8.69 27.38
CA SER A 437 9.43 8.22 28.24
C SER A 437 10.16 7.03 27.63
N TRP A 438 9.42 6.07 27.08
CA TRP A 438 9.96 4.87 26.45
C TRP A 438 10.80 5.19 25.21
N ILE A 439 10.28 6.03 24.31
CA ILE A 439 10.99 6.45 23.09
C ILE A 439 12.27 7.21 23.44
N ARG A 440 12.24 8.05 24.49
CA ARG A 440 13.44 8.78 24.95
C ARG A 440 14.47 7.86 25.59
N ASP A 441 14.05 6.84 26.33
CA ASP A 441 14.91 5.81 26.91
C ASP A 441 15.65 5.01 25.82
N PHE A 442 14.92 4.58 24.78
CA PHE A 442 15.51 3.94 23.60
C PHE A 442 16.50 4.89 22.89
N SER A 443 16.06 6.11 22.57
CA SER A 443 16.82 7.10 21.81
C SER A 443 18.14 7.47 22.48
N ASN A 444 18.11 7.75 23.79
CA ASN A 444 19.30 8.07 24.58
C ASN A 444 20.24 6.88 24.74
N THR A 445 19.70 5.67 24.96
CA THR A 445 20.53 4.45 25.06
C THR A 445 21.23 4.17 23.74
N TYR A 446 20.50 4.21 22.61
CA TYR A 446 21.07 4.02 21.28
C TYR A 446 22.16 5.07 20.96
N HIS A 447 21.92 6.34 21.32
CA HIS A 447 22.92 7.40 21.20
C HIS A 447 24.16 7.13 22.06
N SER A 448 24.01 6.63 23.29
CA SER A 448 25.16 6.29 24.14
C SER A 448 25.98 5.10 23.61
N LEU A 449 25.35 4.16 22.90
CA LEU A 449 26.00 2.98 22.32
C LEU A 449 26.67 3.23 20.97
N THR A 450 26.24 4.26 20.23
CA THR A 450 26.66 4.48 18.82
C THR A 450 27.22 5.87 18.52
N GLY A 451 27.02 6.86 19.41
CA GLY A 451 27.28 8.26 19.10
C GLY A 451 26.35 8.86 18.05
N ARG A 452 25.20 8.22 17.76
CA ARG A 452 24.17 8.70 16.82
C ARG A 452 22.79 8.54 17.44
N TYR A 453 21.95 9.57 17.33
CA TYR A 453 20.53 9.40 17.64
C TYR A 453 19.89 8.53 16.56
N PRO A 454 18.96 7.62 16.92
CA PRO A 454 18.29 6.81 15.92
C PRO A 454 17.37 7.67 15.07
N VAL A 455 17.21 7.30 13.80
CA VAL A 455 16.10 7.82 12.99
C VAL A 455 14.79 7.33 13.60
N ILE A 456 13.76 8.17 13.70
CA ILE A 456 12.42 7.73 14.14
C ILE A 456 11.57 7.50 12.91
N TYR A 457 11.18 6.25 12.67
CA TYR A 457 10.15 5.86 11.72
C TYR A 457 8.79 5.80 12.42
N THR A 458 7.78 6.48 11.85
CA THR A 458 6.41 6.52 12.39
C THR A 458 5.43 7.12 11.37
N THR A 459 4.15 7.23 11.73
CA THR A 459 3.15 8.05 11.01
C THR A 459 2.75 9.28 11.85
N THR A 460 2.32 10.37 11.20
CA THR A 460 1.84 11.57 11.93
C THR A 460 0.64 11.26 12.82
N ASP A 461 -0.24 10.34 12.40
CA ASP A 461 -1.42 9.93 13.15
C ASP A 461 -1.04 9.11 14.39
N TRP A 462 -0.16 8.11 14.24
CA TRP A 462 0.33 7.33 15.38
C TRP A 462 1.07 8.21 16.37
N TRP A 463 1.99 9.06 15.90
CA TRP A 463 2.74 9.97 16.77
C TRP A 463 1.81 10.93 17.52
N THR A 464 0.82 11.50 16.84
CA THR A 464 -0.19 12.37 17.47
C THR A 464 -0.96 11.61 18.55
N THR A 465 -1.48 10.44 18.22
CA THR A 465 -2.34 9.62 19.09
C THR A 465 -1.58 9.08 20.30
N CYS A 466 -0.41 8.48 20.08
CA CYS A 466 0.30 7.71 21.09
C CYS A 466 1.39 8.49 21.84
N THR A 467 1.78 9.68 21.39
CA THR A 467 2.73 10.55 22.15
C THR A 467 2.11 11.87 22.64
N GLY A 468 0.85 12.16 22.25
CA GLY A 468 0.25 13.48 22.46
C GLY A 468 0.82 14.55 21.52
N ASN A 469 1.27 14.12 20.33
CA ASN A 469 2.02 14.93 19.37
C ASN A 469 3.25 15.62 20.00
N ASN A 470 4.09 14.84 20.69
CA ASN A 470 5.21 15.39 21.43
C ASN A 470 6.27 16.02 20.51
N ASN A 471 6.75 17.22 20.86
CA ASN A 471 7.64 18.02 20.01
C ASN A 471 9.14 17.95 20.36
N SER A 472 9.53 17.15 21.36
CA SER A 472 10.87 17.24 21.98
C SER A 472 11.98 16.44 21.27
N PHE A 473 11.66 15.70 20.21
CA PHE A 473 12.60 14.81 19.52
C PHE A 473 13.17 15.40 18.23
N GLY A 474 12.55 16.44 17.67
CA GLY A 474 12.88 16.95 16.33
C GLY A 474 14.25 17.62 16.18
N SER A 475 14.91 17.96 17.29
CA SER A 475 16.28 18.51 17.30
C SER A 475 17.37 17.44 17.40
N THR A 476 17.03 16.19 17.74
CA THR A 476 17.99 15.10 17.97
C THR A 476 17.79 13.94 17.01
N ASN A 477 16.54 13.54 16.78
CA ASN A 477 16.18 12.35 16.01
C ASN A 477 15.76 12.76 14.58
N PRO A 478 16.43 12.28 13.52
CA PRO A 478 15.95 12.45 12.15
C PRO A 478 14.57 11.78 11.98
N LEU A 479 13.68 12.38 11.19
CA LEU A 479 12.35 11.82 10.93
C LEU A 479 12.33 11.00 9.65
N TRP A 480 11.84 9.78 9.75
CA TRP A 480 11.37 8.97 8.63
C TRP A 480 9.84 8.88 8.75
N ILE A 481 9.10 9.46 7.81
CA ILE A 481 7.63 9.43 7.87
C ILE A 481 7.09 8.40 6.89
N ALA A 482 6.18 7.55 7.35
CA ALA A 482 5.33 6.74 6.49
C ALA A 482 4.06 7.50 6.10
N ARG A 483 3.86 7.67 4.79
CA ARG A 483 2.63 8.23 4.24
C ARG A 483 2.49 7.91 2.76
N TYR A 484 1.58 6.99 2.44
CA TYR A 484 1.33 6.55 1.07
C TYR A 484 0.38 7.51 0.36
N ALA A 485 0.93 8.55 -0.24
CA ALA A 485 0.19 9.62 -0.90
C ALA A 485 1.08 10.36 -1.91
N SER A 486 0.50 11.23 -2.74
CA SER A 486 1.26 12.13 -3.62
C SER A 486 1.99 13.27 -2.87
N ALA A 487 1.78 13.42 -1.56
CA ALA A 487 2.43 14.44 -0.74
C ALA A 487 2.50 14.07 0.75
N ILE A 488 3.59 14.48 1.41
CA ILE A 488 3.95 14.24 2.82
C ILE A 488 2.92 14.81 3.83
N GLY A 489 2.20 15.88 3.50
CA GLY A 489 1.23 16.49 4.41
C GLY A 489 1.84 17.04 5.70
N THR A 490 1.04 17.11 6.76
CA THR A 490 1.46 17.63 8.07
C THR A 490 2.42 16.66 8.78
N LEU A 491 3.54 17.20 9.27
CA LEU A 491 4.52 16.46 10.07
C LEU A 491 4.11 16.38 11.55
N PRO A 492 4.61 15.37 12.30
CA PRO A 492 4.52 15.40 13.75
C PRO A 492 5.27 16.60 14.33
N ALA A 493 4.82 17.12 15.47
CA ALA A 493 5.37 18.33 16.05
C ALA A 493 6.87 18.17 16.39
N GLY A 494 7.60 19.29 16.35
CA GLY A 494 9.06 19.31 16.56
C GLY A 494 9.88 19.15 15.28
N TRP A 495 9.36 18.46 14.26
CA TRP A 495 10.03 18.35 12.96
C TRP A 495 9.52 19.40 11.96
N SER A 496 10.46 20.14 11.35
CA SER A 496 10.19 21.08 10.26
C SER A 496 10.39 20.47 8.86
N TYR A 497 11.03 19.31 8.78
CA TYR A 497 11.25 18.52 7.57
C TYR A 497 11.35 17.03 7.91
N THR A 498 11.13 16.17 6.91
CA THR A 498 11.50 14.75 6.97
C THR A 498 12.93 14.57 6.49
N THR A 499 13.65 13.60 7.05
CA THR A 499 14.91 13.11 6.50
C THR A 499 14.66 12.03 5.45
N PHE A 500 13.71 11.13 5.74
CA PHE A 500 13.23 10.10 4.82
C PHE A 500 11.70 10.15 4.72
N TRP A 501 11.16 9.78 3.56
CA TRP A 501 9.72 9.61 3.35
C TRP A 501 9.47 8.27 2.65
N GLN A 502 8.80 7.37 3.37
CA GLN A 502 8.25 6.14 2.82
C GLN A 502 6.90 6.48 2.15
N TYR A 503 6.90 6.46 0.82
CA TYR A 503 5.80 6.99 0.00
C TYR A 503 4.90 5.91 -0.60
N ALA A 504 5.29 4.64 -0.50
CA ALA A 504 4.49 3.47 -0.84
C ALA A 504 4.97 2.24 -0.06
N ASP A 505 4.06 1.32 0.26
CA ASP A 505 4.32 -0.01 0.85
C ASP A 505 4.71 -1.09 -0.19
N SER A 506 4.89 -0.66 -1.44
CA SER A 506 5.13 -1.53 -2.58
C SER A 506 5.55 -0.71 -3.80
N GLY A 507 6.27 -1.33 -4.74
CA GLY A 507 6.68 -0.66 -5.96
C GLY A 507 7.46 -1.56 -6.92
N ALA A 508 8.30 -0.94 -7.74
CA ALA A 508 9.13 -1.66 -8.72
C ALA A 508 10.36 -2.36 -8.08
N ASN A 509 10.68 -2.03 -6.82
CA ASN A 509 11.75 -2.66 -6.05
C ASN A 509 11.15 -3.46 -4.87
N PRO A 510 11.88 -4.43 -4.29
CA PRO A 510 11.40 -5.19 -3.14
C PRO A 510 11.18 -4.31 -1.92
N GLY A 511 10.10 -4.58 -1.17
CA GLY A 511 9.78 -3.86 0.06
C GLY A 511 9.13 -2.51 -0.20
N ASP A 512 9.16 -1.67 0.82
CA ASP A 512 8.54 -0.35 0.80
C ASP A 512 9.46 0.62 0.04
N GLN A 513 8.92 1.73 -0.47
CA GLN A 513 9.66 2.65 -1.33
C GLN A 513 9.91 3.99 -0.62
N ASP A 514 11.16 4.42 -0.61
CA ASP A 514 11.62 5.60 0.14
C ASP A 514 12.24 6.68 -0.73
N ILE A 515 12.18 7.92 -0.23
CA ILE A 515 12.93 9.06 -0.75
C ILE A 515 13.66 9.76 0.39
N PHE A 516 14.97 10.00 0.22
CA PHE A 516 15.74 10.88 1.11
C PHE A 516 15.54 12.35 0.74
N ASN A 517 15.34 13.20 1.74
CA ASN A 517 15.15 14.64 1.55
C ASN A 517 16.50 15.38 1.43
N GLY A 518 17.13 15.27 0.26
CA GLY A 518 18.37 15.95 -0.04
C GLY A 518 18.93 15.58 -1.40
N ASP A 519 20.25 15.60 -1.51
CA ASP A 519 21.04 15.08 -2.62
C ASP A 519 21.86 13.86 -2.16
N ALA A 520 22.53 13.19 -3.10
CA ALA A 520 23.38 12.03 -2.79
C ALA A 520 24.53 12.39 -1.83
N ALA A 521 25.09 13.61 -1.94
CA ALA A 521 26.12 14.10 -1.02
C ALA A 521 25.57 14.29 0.41
N GLY A 522 24.30 14.66 0.58
CA GLY A 522 23.61 14.76 1.86
C GLY A 522 23.26 13.43 2.48
N LEU A 523 23.02 12.40 1.68
CA LEU A 523 22.81 11.03 2.15
C LEU A 523 24.09 10.39 2.70
N HIS A 524 25.27 10.85 2.26
CA HIS A 524 26.58 10.42 2.76
C HIS A 524 27.07 11.17 4.02
N ARG A 525 26.37 12.22 4.48
CA ARG A 525 26.75 13.04 5.65
C ARG A 525 25.99 12.63 6.91
#